data_AF-A0A383CFL8-F1
#
_entry.id   AF-A0A383CFL8-F1
#
_cell.length_a   1.000
_cell.length_b   1.000
_cell.length_c   1.000
_cell.angle_alpha   90.00
_cell.angle_beta   90.00
_cell.angle_gamma   90.00
#
_symmetry.space_group_name_H-M   'P 1'
#
loop_
_entity.id
_entity.type
_entity.pdbx_description
1 polymer ?
#
loop_
_entity_poly.entity_id
_entity_poly.type
_entity_poly.pdbx_seq_one_letter_code
_entity_poly.pdbx_strand_id
1 'polypeptide(L)'
;MKTQLLCTFTKRNRLYDTVSLIIECHDIVFNKVYVFSNEDDHHQLICTYNIPQNEDNYIEGVDTIALHRKKQTNTLYTINSLNEIIREKNQGVLDKTFPVPWSEFQNTLLLVNDEGLNKIRTRIYTIVNVDTWETDQKIKNEL
;
A
#
# COMPACT_ATOMS: atom_id res chain seq x y z
N MET A 1 -12.55 -7.92 -14.42
CA MET A 1 -12.73 -7.96 -12.96
C MET A 1 -12.26 -6.62 -12.39
N LYS A 2 -13.06 -5.98 -11.53
CA LYS A 2 -12.60 -4.78 -10.79
C LYS A 2 -11.86 -5.24 -9.54
N THR A 3 -10.82 -4.51 -9.15
CA THR A 3 -10.00 -4.82 -7.98
C THR A 3 -9.87 -3.61 -7.09
N GLN A 4 -9.69 -3.86 -5.79
CA GLN A 4 -9.36 -2.85 -4.79
C GLN A 4 -7.93 -3.08 -4.33
N LEU A 5 -7.11 -2.04 -4.32
CA LEU A 5 -5.76 -2.09 -3.78
C LEU A 5 -5.82 -1.81 -2.28
N LEU A 6 -5.39 -2.78 -1.49
CA LEU A 6 -5.23 -2.65 -0.05
C LEU A 6 -3.76 -2.52 0.31
N CYS A 7 -3.55 -1.97 1.50
CA CYS A 7 -2.25 -1.74 2.09
C CYS A 7 -2.32 -2.03 3.58
N THR A 8 -1.49 -2.96 4.06
CA THR A 8 -1.33 -3.26 5.48
C THR A 8 0.06 -2.83 5.93
N PHE A 9 0.13 -2.02 6.98
CA PHE A 9 1.40 -1.62 7.59
C PHE A 9 1.91 -2.71 8.52
N THR A 10 3.22 -2.96 8.51
CA THR A 10 3.84 -3.95 9.40
C THR A 10 5.26 -3.57 9.76
N LYS A 11 5.80 -4.24 10.77
CA LYS A 11 7.21 -4.15 11.14
C LYS A 11 8.00 -5.28 10.49
N ARG A 12 9.27 -5.03 10.19
CA ARG A 12 10.14 -6.01 9.53
C ARG A 12 10.21 -7.38 10.25
N ASN A 13 10.17 -7.39 11.58
CA ASN A 13 10.16 -8.61 12.38
C ASN A 13 8.81 -9.36 12.37
N ARG A 14 7.73 -8.73 11.90
CA ARG A 14 6.38 -9.31 11.79
C ARG A 14 5.93 -9.55 10.35
N LEU A 15 6.80 -9.29 9.36
CA LEU A 15 6.46 -9.36 7.95
C LEU A 15 5.80 -10.69 7.56
N TYR A 16 6.39 -11.80 8.03
CA TYR A 16 5.92 -13.14 7.71
C TYR A 16 4.51 -13.40 8.27
N ASP A 17 4.30 -13.12 9.55
CA ASP A 17 2.98 -13.25 10.18
C ASP A 17 1.93 -12.39 9.48
N THR A 18 2.29 -11.14 9.12
CA THR A 18 1.40 -10.23 8.39
C THR A 18 1.04 -10.78 7.01
N VAL A 19 2.00 -11.28 6.25
CA VAL A 19 1.74 -11.83 4.90
C VAL A 19 0.88 -13.08 4.98
N SER A 20 1.13 -13.97 5.94
CA SER A 20 0.28 -15.15 6.18
C SER A 20 -1.16 -14.74 6.49
N LEU A 21 -1.37 -13.77 7.39
CA LEU A 21 -2.70 -13.27 7.71
C LEU A 21 -3.40 -12.63 6.51
N ILE A 22 -2.67 -11.86 5.70
CA ILE A 22 -3.21 -11.25 4.47
C ILE A 22 -3.75 -12.35 3.53
N ILE A 23 -2.98 -13.41 3.31
CA ILE A 23 -3.33 -14.52 2.42
C ILE A 23 -4.50 -15.35 2.98
N GLU A 24 -4.56 -15.53 4.31
CA GLU A 24 -5.65 -16.25 4.98
C GLU A 24 -6.97 -15.47 4.92
N CYS A 25 -6.93 -14.15 5.10
CA CYS A 25 -8.13 -13.31 5.17
C CYS A 25 -8.64 -12.84 3.81
N HIS A 26 -7.84 -12.87 2.74
CA HIS A 26 -8.20 -12.26 1.46
C HIS A 26 -7.86 -13.13 0.25
N ASP A 27 -8.75 -13.12 -0.74
CA ASP A 27 -8.45 -13.62 -2.08
C ASP A 27 -7.53 -12.61 -2.82
N ILE A 28 -6.24 -12.96 -2.96
CA ILE A 28 -5.23 -12.06 -3.51
C ILE A 28 -5.19 -12.16 -5.04
N VAL A 29 -5.65 -11.10 -5.71
CA VAL A 29 -5.59 -11.01 -7.16
C VAL A 29 -4.14 -10.93 -7.64
N PHE A 30 -3.84 -11.68 -8.71
CA PHE A 30 -2.53 -11.82 -9.34
C PHE A 30 -1.49 -12.61 -8.54
N ASN A 31 -1.86 -13.19 -7.39
CA ASN A 31 -0.97 -13.98 -6.53
C ASN A 31 0.29 -13.20 -6.11
N LYS A 32 0.20 -11.86 -5.98
CA LYS A 32 1.32 -11.00 -5.61
C LYS A 32 0.99 -10.08 -4.44
N VAL A 33 1.85 -10.10 -3.43
CA VAL A 33 1.94 -9.06 -2.39
C VAL A 33 3.23 -8.29 -2.58
N TYR A 34 3.13 -6.99 -2.88
CA TYR A 34 4.30 -6.11 -3.00
C TYR A 34 4.63 -5.53 -1.64
N VAL A 35 5.84 -5.75 -1.15
CA VAL A 35 6.33 -5.23 0.12
C VAL A 35 7.27 -4.07 -0.15
N PHE A 36 6.94 -2.89 0.36
CA PHE A 36 7.80 -1.72 0.30
C PHE A 36 8.44 -1.47 1.67
N SER A 37 9.68 -0.99 1.67
CA SER A 37 10.32 -0.42 2.86
C SER A 37 10.12 1.10 2.86
N ASN A 38 9.82 1.66 4.03
CA ASN A 38 9.98 3.09 4.26
C ASN A 38 11.49 3.43 4.22
N GLU A 39 11.87 4.43 3.43
CA GLU A 39 13.28 4.85 3.31
C GLU A 39 13.77 5.66 4.51
N ASP A 40 12.86 6.27 5.27
CA ASP A 40 13.16 7.05 6.46
C ASP A 40 13.17 6.18 7.73
N ASP A 41 12.44 5.06 7.73
CA ASP A 41 12.46 4.04 8.80
C ASP A 41 12.38 2.61 8.23
N HIS A 42 13.53 1.96 8.05
CA HIS A 42 13.60 0.62 7.48
C HIS A 42 13.00 -0.50 8.34
N HIS A 43 12.59 -0.22 9.58
CA HIS A 43 11.82 -1.17 10.38
C HIS A 43 10.35 -1.21 9.95
N GLN A 44 9.85 -0.17 9.28
CA GLN A 44 8.49 -0.10 8.74
C GLN A 44 8.43 -0.66 7.32
N LEU A 45 7.50 -1.59 7.13
CA LEU A 45 7.17 -2.18 5.84
C LEU A 45 5.70 -1.93 5.51
N ILE A 46 5.42 -1.88 4.22
CA ILE A 46 4.11 -1.59 3.65
C ILE A 46 3.78 -2.71 2.69
N CYS A 47 2.83 -3.57 3.06
CA CYS A 47 2.39 -4.70 2.23
C CYS A 47 1.18 -4.26 1.40
N THR A 48 1.30 -4.26 0.07
CA THR A 48 0.19 -3.92 -0.84
C THR A 48 -0.24 -5.12 -1.66
N TYR A 49 -1.54 -5.28 -1.81
CA TYR A 49 -2.16 -6.42 -2.48
C TYR A 49 -3.51 -6.03 -3.07
N ASN A 50 -3.90 -6.68 -4.17
CA ASN A 50 -5.19 -6.44 -4.80
C ASN A 50 -6.16 -7.53 -4.36
N ILE A 51 -7.40 -7.15 -4.04
CA ILE A 51 -8.50 -8.07 -3.79
C ILE A 51 -9.61 -7.85 -4.84
N PRO A 52 -10.48 -8.83 -5.12
CA PRO A 52 -11.70 -8.60 -5.87
C PRO A 52 -12.51 -7.48 -5.23
N GLN A 53 -13.04 -6.56 -6.03
CA GLN A 53 -13.89 -5.50 -5.50
C GLN A 53 -15.32 -6.00 -5.33
N ASN A 54 -15.75 -6.24 -4.09
CA ASN A 54 -17.11 -6.65 -3.73
C ASN A 54 -17.75 -5.62 -2.76
N GLU A 55 -19.07 -5.59 -2.67
CA GLU A 55 -19.81 -4.65 -1.80
C GLU A 55 -19.49 -4.86 -0.31
N ASP A 56 -19.14 -6.10 0.07
CA ASP A 56 -18.83 -6.51 1.44
C ASP A 56 -17.33 -6.61 1.74
N ASN A 57 -16.48 -5.85 1.02
CA ASN A 57 -15.04 -5.81 1.32
C ASN A 57 -14.80 -5.14 2.68
N TYR A 58 -15.02 -5.90 3.75
CA TYR A 58 -14.73 -5.54 5.11
C TYR A 58 -13.22 -5.48 5.28
N ILE A 59 -12.70 -4.30 5.61
CA ILE A 59 -11.29 -4.13 5.95
C ILE A 59 -11.16 -4.51 7.43
N GLU A 60 -10.88 -5.78 7.70
CA GLU A 60 -10.61 -6.26 9.05
C GLU A 60 -9.14 -6.00 9.41
N GLY A 61 -8.91 -5.32 10.53
CA GLY A 61 -7.58 -5.03 11.06
C GLY A 61 -7.26 -3.54 11.18
N VAL A 62 -6.61 -3.17 12.29
CA VAL A 62 -6.34 -1.77 12.69
C VAL A 62 -5.37 -1.06 11.73
N ASP A 63 -4.57 -1.81 10.97
CA ASP A 63 -3.44 -1.29 10.18
C ASP A 63 -3.61 -1.46 8.67
N THR A 64 -4.83 -1.74 8.18
CA THR A 64 -5.11 -1.91 6.74
C THR A 64 -5.94 -0.75 6.20
N ILE A 65 -5.53 -0.19 5.06
CA ILE A 65 -6.23 0.90 4.35
C ILE A 65 -6.36 0.62 2.86
N ALA A 66 -7.39 1.21 2.25
CA ALA A 66 -7.54 1.21 0.80
C ALA A 66 -6.69 2.32 0.16
N LEU A 67 -5.99 1.97 -0.93
CA LEU A 67 -5.14 2.88 -1.69
C LEU A 67 -5.53 2.92 -3.16
N HIS A 68 -5.05 3.96 -3.82
CA HIS A 68 -4.95 4.09 -5.26
C HIS A 68 -3.48 4.15 -5.66
N ARG A 69 -3.20 3.93 -6.94
CA ARG A 69 -1.82 3.96 -7.47
C ARG A 69 -1.73 4.72 -8.77
N LYS A 70 -0.84 5.70 -8.82
CA LYS A 70 -0.36 6.30 -10.07
C LYS A 70 0.79 5.43 -10.57
N LYS A 71 0.50 4.58 -11.55
CA LYS A 71 1.46 3.58 -12.06
C LYS A 71 2.74 4.22 -12.61
N GLN A 72 2.63 5.34 -13.33
CA GLN A 72 3.75 5.98 -14.02
C GLN A 72 4.87 6.43 -13.07
N THR A 73 4.51 6.90 -11.88
CA THR A 73 5.44 7.44 -10.88
C THR A 73 5.62 6.50 -9.69
N ASN A 74 4.97 5.33 -9.72
CA ASN A 74 4.88 4.42 -8.59
C ASN A 74 4.44 5.11 -7.28
N THR A 75 3.50 6.05 -7.40
CA THR A 75 2.95 6.77 -6.24
C THR A 75 1.71 6.03 -5.73
N LEU A 76 1.70 5.73 -4.45
CA LEU A 76 0.55 5.19 -3.72
C LEU A 76 -0.13 6.32 -2.97
N TYR A 77 -1.47 6.37 -2.97
CA TYR A 77 -2.18 7.49 -2.34
C TYR A 77 -3.59 7.10 -1.90
N THR A 78 -4.09 7.77 -0.85
CA THR A 78 -5.51 7.74 -0.48
C THR A 78 -6.28 8.86 -1.18
N ILE A 79 -7.60 8.75 -1.28
CA ILE A 79 -8.45 9.85 -1.82
C ILE A 79 -8.25 11.14 -1.01
N ASN A 80 -8.10 11.03 0.30
CA ASN A 80 -7.87 12.19 1.18
C ASN A 80 -6.54 12.88 0.84
N SER A 81 -5.47 12.12 0.66
CA SER A 81 -4.17 12.69 0.25
C SER A 81 -4.23 13.34 -1.14
N LEU A 82 -4.99 12.78 -2.08
CA LEU A 82 -5.18 13.39 -3.39
C LEU A 82 -5.91 14.73 -3.28
N ASN A 83 -7.00 14.79 -2.50
CA ASN A 83 -7.74 16.02 -2.30
C ASN A 83 -6.86 17.10 -1.66
N GLU A 84 -5.99 16.72 -0.72
CA GLU A 84 -5.08 17.64 -0.05
C GLU A 84 -4.03 18.20 -1.02
N ILE A 85 -3.42 17.34 -1.84
CA ILE A 85 -2.47 17.76 -2.87
C ILE A 85 -3.13 18.71 -3.87
N ILE A 86 -4.36 18.43 -4.28
CA ILE A 86 -5.11 19.33 -5.18
C ILE A 86 -5.28 20.69 -4.51
N ARG A 87 -5.73 20.74 -3.25
CA ARG A 87 -5.87 22.03 -2.54
C ARG A 87 -4.54 22.76 -2.40
N GLU A 88 -3.48 22.07 -1.98
CA GLU A 88 -2.15 22.66 -1.82
C GLU A 88 -1.64 23.27 -3.14
N LYS A 89 -1.82 22.57 -4.26
CA LYS A 89 -1.34 22.98 -5.58
C LYS A 89 -2.29 23.90 -6.34
N ASN A 90 -3.55 23.99 -5.92
CA ASN A 90 -4.62 24.76 -6.56
C ASN A 90 -5.17 25.87 -5.65
N GLN A 91 -4.30 26.48 -4.84
CA GLN A 91 -4.63 27.66 -4.03
C GLN A 91 -5.84 27.45 -3.08
N GLY A 92 -5.96 26.25 -2.52
CA GLY A 92 -7.05 25.84 -1.62
C GLY A 92 -8.30 25.31 -2.32
N VAL A 93 -8.39 25.36 -3.64
CA VAL A 93 -9.59 24.95 -4.40
C VAL A 93 -9.56 23.46 -4.72
N LEU A 94 -10.57 22.73 -4.28
CA LEU A 94 -10.75 21.32 -4.66
C LEU A 94 -11.38 21.21 -6.06
N ASP A 95 -10.54 21.14 -7.08
CA ASP A 95 -10.93 20.83 -8.46
C ASP A 95 -10.46 19.42 -8.85
N LYS A 96 -11.42 18.50 -9.05
CA LYS A 96 -11.11 17.09 -9.39
C LYS A 96 -10.51 16.93 -10.79
N THR A 97 -10.54 17.97 -11.62
CA THR A 97 -9.90 17.99 -12.95
C THR A 97 -8.47 18.52 -12.92
N PHE A 98 -8.00 19.00 -11.75
CA PHE A 98 -6.67 19.57 -11.58
C PHE A 98 -5.56 18.57 -11.98
N PRO A 99 -4.63 18.96 -12.87
CA PRO A 99 -3.55 18.10 -13.31
C PRO A 99 -2.44 18.01 -12.25
N VAL A 100 -2.57 17.06 -11.32
CA VAL A 100 -1.59 16.84 -10.26
C VAL A 100 -0.18 16.55 -10.84
N PRO A 101 0.89 17.24 -10.37
CA PRO A 101 2.26 17.04 -10.83
C PRO A 101 2.87 15.77 -10.20
N TRP A 102 2.42 14.60 -10.64
CA TRP A 102 2.76 13.30 -10.05
C TRP A 102 4.27 13.00 -9.95
N SER A 103 5.10 13.61 -10.81
CA SER A 103 6.56 13.44 -10.78
C SER A 103 7.18 13.90 -9.46
N GLU A 104 6.56 14.84 -8.75
CA GLU A 104 7.02 15.29 -7.43
C GLU A 104 6.84 14.22 -6.33
N PHE A 105 6.00 13.21 -6.59
CA PHE A 105 5.64 12.17 -5.62
C PHE A 105 6.13 10.78 -6.06
N GLN A 106 7.22 10.74 -6.83
CA GLN A 106 7.74 9.49 -7.35
C GLN A 106 8.19 8.57 -6.20
N ASN A 107 7.78 7.30 -6.28
CA ASN A 107 8.08 6.27 -5.27
C ASN A 107 7.67 6.65 -3.84
N THR A 108 6.53 7.33 -3.66
CA THR A 108 6.03 7.66 -2.32
C THR A 108 4.67 7.03 -2.03
N LEU A 109 4.40 6.83 -0.75
CA LEU A 109 3.07 6.62 -0.19
C LEU A 109 2.59 7.93 0.43
N LEU A 110 1.45 8.43 -0.04
CA LEU A 110 0.84 9.69 0.38
C LEU A 110 -0.35 9.41 1.29
N LEU A 111 -0.29 9.95 2.50
CA LEU A 111 -1.30 9.82 3.55
C LEU A 111 -1.64 11.20 4.12
N VAL A 112 -2.75 11.30 4.83
CA VAL A 112 -3.09 12.50 5.60
C VAL A 112 -3.21 12.08 7.06
N ASN A 113 -2.57 12.83 7.95
CA ASN A 113 -2.71 12.72 9.40
C ASN A 113 -3.09 14.09 9.99
N ASP A 114 -3.12 14.22 11.31
CA ASP A 114 -3.48 15.48 12.00
C ASP A 114 -2.52 16.64 11.70
N GLU A 115 -1.29 16.35 11.25
CA GLU A 115 -0.26 17.32 10.87
C GLU A 115 -0.34 17.71 9.38
N GLY A 116 -1.20 17.05 8.60
CA GLY A 116 -1.41 17.31 7.18
C GLY A 116 -0.92 16.17 6.27
N LEU A 117 -0.39 16.54 5.10
CA LEU A 117 0.06 15.59 4.08
C LEU A 117 1.38 14.92 4.50
N ASN A 118 1.32 13.64 4.86
CA ASN A 118 2.47 12.81 5.15
C ASN A 118 2.96 12.10 3.87
N LYS A 119 4.26 12.24 3.57
CA LYS A 119 4.92 11.70 2.38
C LYS A 119 5.96 10.67 2.81
N ILE A 120 5.64 9.39 2.68
CA ILE A 120 6.56 8.30 3.01
C ILE A 120 7.31 7.91 1.75
N ARG A 121 8.65 8.03 1.74
CA ARG A 121 9.46 7.52 0.64
C ARG A 121 9.51 6.00 0.70
N THR A 122 9.31 5.36 -0.44
CA THR A 122 9.17 3.90 -0.53
C THR A 122 10.14 3.31 -1.52
N ARG A 123 10.68 2.15 -1.18
CA ARG A 123 11.45 1.31 -2.08
C ARG A 123 10.91 -0.12 -2.03
N ILE A 124 10.88 -0.82 -3.16
CA ILE A 124 10.51 -2.24 -3.15
C ILE A 124 11.52 -3.00 -2.28
N TYR A 125 11.00 -3.68 -1.25
CA TYR A 125 11.77 -4.55 -0.37
C TYR A 125 11.76 -5.99 -0.91
N THR A 126 10.58 -6.52 -1.20
CA THR A 126 10.41 -7.82 -1.86
C THR A 126 9.05 -7.91 -2.52
N ILE A 127 8.86 -8.94 -3.35
CA ILE A 127 7.57 -9.30 -3.92
C ILE A 127 7.30 -10.74 -3.52
N VAL A 128 6.24 -10.96 -2.75
CA VAL A 128 5.82 -12.30 -2.33
C VAL A 128 4.92 -12.89 -3.41
N ASN A 129 5.17 -14.16 -3.74
CA ASN A 129 4.25 -14.98 -4.53
C ASN A 129 3.37 -15.79 -3.58
N VAL A 130 2.06 -15.62 -3.69
CA VAL A 130 1.09 -16.30 -2.83
C VAL A 130 1.14 -17.82 -3.05
N ASP A 131 1.31 -18.25 -4.31
CA ASP A 131 1.30 -19.68 -4.67
C ASP A 131 2.47 -20.48 -4.07
N THR A 132 3.59 -19.81 -3.74
CA THR A 132 4.78 -20.48 -3.17
C THR A 132 4.96 -20.20 -1.68
N TRP A 133 4.09 -19.38 -1.08
CA TRP A 133 4.28 -18.83 0.26
C TRP A 133 4.46 -19.90 1.34
N GLU A 134 3.61 -20.94 1.35
CA GLU A 134 3.70 -22.02 2.33
C GLU A 134 5.02 -22.80 2.25
N THR A 135 5.53 -22.98 1.03
CA THR A 135 6.81 -23.67 0.81
C THR A 135 7.97 -22.81 1.29
N ASP A 136 7.92 -21.51 0.98
CA ASP A 136 8.93 -20.54 1.40
C ASP A 136 9.00 -20.42 2.94
N GLN A 137 7.87 -20.58 3.65
CA GLN A 137 7.84 -20.63 5.12
C GLN A 137 8.55 -21.86 5.70
N LYS A 138 8.28 -23.04 5.15
CA LYS A 138 8.84 -24.31 5.66
C LYS A 138 10.36 -24.32 5.59
N ILE A 139 10.92 -23.89 4.45
CA ILE A 139 12.37 -23.80 4.24
C ILE A 139 13.04 -22.92 5.29
N LYS A 140 12.39 -21.83 5.70
CA LYS A 140 12.93 -20.90 6.69
C LYS A 140 12.93 -21.47 8.12
N ASN A 141 11.95 -22.30 8.48
CA ASN A 141 11.87 -22.89 9.82
C ASN A 141 12.80 -24.11 9.99
N GLU A 142 13.33 -24.65 8.88
CA GLU A 142 14.29 -25.77 8.87
C GLU A 142 15.76 -25.32 8.85
N LEU A 143 16.02 -24.00 8.75
CA LEU A 143 17.34 -23.36 8.75
C LEU A 143 17.60 -22.58 10.04
#